data_AF-A0A7W0QYS9-F1
#
_entry.id   AF-A0A7W0QYS9-F1
#
_cell.length_a   1.000
_cell.length_b   1.000
_cell.length_c   1.000
_cell.angle_alpha   90.00
_cell.angle_beta   90.00
_cell.angle_gamma   90.00
#
_symmetry.space_group_name_H-M   'P 1'
#
loop_
_entity.id
_entity.type
_entity.pdbx_description
1 polymer ?
#
loop_
_entity_poly.entity_id
_entity_poly.type
_entity_poly.pdbx_seq_one_letter_code
_entity_poly.pdbx_strand_id
1 'polypeptide(L)'
;MSPRFARLSFVALVVVAVSAIAVARRSSSEDIVEPPRVASAEALPIETESAPPLQPTGWLNTEPLTAADLEGNVVLYDFWTFGCSNCQHTLP
;
A
#
# COMPACT_ATOMS: atom_id res chain seq x y z
N MET A 1 -13.30 -56.26 -16.63
CA MET A 1 -13.19 -55.19 -15.60
C MET A 1 -14.06 -55.58 -14.42
N SER A 2 -13.50 -55.86 -13.23
CA SER A 2 -14.30 -56.44 -12.14
C SER A 2 -15.15 -55.37 -11.42
N PRO A 3 -16.40 -55.68 -11.00
CA PRO A 3 -17.29 -54.72 -10.33
C PRO A 3 -16.74 -54.23 -8.99
N ARG A 4 -15.74 -54.93 -8.42
CA ARG A 4 -15.05 -54.54 -7.19
C ARG A 4 -14.07 -53.39 -7.43
N PHE A 5 -13.34 -53.39 -8.56
CA PHE A 5 -12.47 -52.27 -8.94
C PHE A 5 -13.26 -50.98 -9.20
N ALA A 6 -14.40 -51.08 -9.87
CA ALA A 6 -15.27 -49.93 -10.12
C ALA A 6 -15.83 -49.31 -8.82
N ARG A 7 -16.20 -50.16 -7.84
CA ARG A 7 -16.68 -49.71 -6.52
C ARG A 7 -15.58 -49.03 -5.69
N LEU A 8 -14.37 -49.59 -5.69
CA LEU A 8 -13.20 -49.00 -5.01
C LEU A 8 -12.85 -47.63 -5.61
N SER A 9 -12.81 -47.52 -6.94
CA SER A 9 -12.54 -46.25 -7.62
C SER A 9 -13.61 -45.20 -7.33
N PHE A 10 -14.89 -45.57 -7.31
CA PHE A 10 -15.98 -44.64 -7.00
C PHE A 10 -15.90 -44.12 -5.56
N VAL A 11 -15.65 -45.00 -4.58
CA VAL A 11 -15.49 -44.60 -3.18
C VAL A 11 -14.30 -43.67 -2.99
N ALA A 12 -13.16 -43.97 -3.63
CA ALA A 12 -11.98 -43.10 -3.56
C ALA A 12 -12.27 -41.69 -4.13
N LEU A 13 -12.99 -41.62 -5.24
CA LEU A 13 -13.34 -40.35 -5.90
C LEU A 13 -14.29 -39.52 -5.02
N VAL A 14 -15.27 -40.16 -4.38
CA VAL A 14 -16.18 -39.50 -3.43
C VAL A 14 -15.41 -38.97 -2.21
N VAL A 15 -14.50 -39.75 -1.65
CA VAL A 15 -13.69 -39.33 -0.49
C VAL A 15 -12.82 -38.11 -0.83
N VAL A 16 -12.16 -38.13 -1.99
CA VAL A 16 -11.34 -37.00 -2.44
C VAL A 16 -12.20 -35.75 -2.65
N ALA A 17 -13.36 -35.89 -3.30
CA ALA A 17 -14.27 -34.78 -3.54
C ALA A 17 -14.79 -34.15 -2.23
N VAL A 18 -15.23 -34.98 -1.28
CA VAL A 18 -15.71 -34.50 0.03
C VAL A 18 -14.59 -33.81 0.81
N SER A 19 -13.37 -34.35 0.76
CA SER A 19 -12.21 -33.76 1.44
C SER A 19 -11.85 -32.40 0.85
N ALA A 20 -11.84 -32.25 -0.48
CA ALA A 20 -11.58 -30.98 -1.14
C ALA A 20 -12.63 -29.91 -0.79
N ILE A 21 -13.91 -30.29 -0.75
CA ILE A 21 -15.00 -29.38 -0.35
C ILE A 21 -14.84 -28.95 1.11
N ALA A 22 -14.46 -29.86 2.01
CA ALA A 22 -14.25 -29.54 3.42
C ALA A 22 -13.08 -28.57 3.63
N VAL A 23 -11.97 -28.76 2.89
CA VAL A 23 -10.81 -27.85 2.93
C VAL A 23 -11.15 -26.47 2.39
N ALA A 24 -11.85 -26.40 1.24
CA ALA A 24 -12.25 -25.13 0.64
C ALA A 24 -13.16 -24.30 1.55
N ARG A 25 -14.02 -24.94 2.34
CA ARG A 25 -14.89 -24.26 3.33
C ARG A 25 -14.14 -23.75 4.56
N ARG A 26 -12.95 -24.26 4.87
CA ARG A 26 -12.16 -23.83 6.04
C ARG A 26 -11.40 -22.52 5.79
N SER A 27 -11.25 -22.10 4.53
CA SER A 27 -10.63 -20.83 4.15
C SER A 27 -11.59 -19.66 4.43
N SER A 28 -11.83 -19.33 5.71
CA SER A 28 -12.57 -18.14 6.11
C SER A 28 -11.67 -16.90 6.09
N SER A 29 -12.23 -15.80 5.60
CA SER A 29 -11.59 -14.49 5.41
C SER A 29 -11.39 -13.71 6.72
N GLU A 30 -11.33 -14.37 7.86
CA GLU A 30 -11.29 -13.75 9.19
C GLU A 30 -9.90 -13.21 9.58
N ASP A 31 -8.88 -13.41 8.73
CA ASP A 31 -7.54 -12.84 8.92
C ASP A 31 -7.36 -11.48 8.22
N ILE A 32 -8.47 -10.81 7.89
CA ILE A 32 -8.41 -9.37 7.57
C ILE A 32 -8.14 -8.65 8.90
N VAL A 33 -6.85 -8.44 9.17
CA VAL A 33 -6.33 -7.54 10.19
C VAL A 33 -7.12 -6.23 10.13
N GLU A 34 -7.89 -5.92 11.17
CA GLU A 34 -8.53 -4.62 11.30
C GLU A 34 -7.43 -3.55 11.18
N PRO A 35 -7.52 -2.62 10.23
CA PRO A 35 -6.49 -1.61 10.08
C PRO A 35 -6.34 -0.90 11.42
N PRO A 36 -5.11 -0.58 11.86
CA PRO A 36 -4.91 0.15 13.10
C PRO A 36 -5.80 1.38 13.05
N ARG A 37 -6.63 1.58 14.08
CA ARG A 37 -7.41 2.80 14.23
C ARG A 37 -6.40 3.94 14.22
N VAL A 38 -6.33 4.65 13.10
CA VAL A 38 -5.58 5.90 13.00
C VAL A 38 -6.13 6.75 14.14
N ALA A 39 -5.26 7.08 15.09
CA ALA A 39 -5.64 7.94 16.20
C ALA A 39 -6.38 9.14 15.61
N SER A 40 -7.54 9.46 16.20
CA SER A 40 -8.33 10.64 15.86
C SER A 40 -7.37 11.80 15.62
N ALA A 41 -7.52 12.51 14.50
CA ALA A 41 -6.66 13.60 14.05
C ALA A 41 -6.76 14.84 14.96
N GLU A 42 -6.95 14.64 16.26
CA GLU A 42 -6.86 15.65 17.31
C GLU A 42 -5.38 16.05 17.45
N ALA A 43 -5.05 17.05 16.64
CA ALA A 43 -3.92 17.96 16.77
C ALA A 43 -2.55 17.29 16.86
N LEU A 44 -2.03 16.89 15.68
CA LEU A 44 -0.58 16.95 15.50
C LEU A 44 -0.13 18.38 15.87
N PRO A 45 0.93 18.55 16.68
CA PRO A 45 1.43 19.87 17.02
C PRO A 45 1.67 20.67 15.74
N ILE A 46 1.16 21.90 15.68
CA ILE A 46 1.63 22.85 14.68
C ILE A 46 3.04 23.21 15.10
N GLU A 47 4.01 22.57 14.46
CA GLU A 47 5.41 22.93 14.60
C GLU A 47 5.55 24.34 14.02
N THR A 48 5.71 25.33 14.90
CA THR A 48 5.98 26.73 14.51
C THR A 48 7.46 26.97 14.22
N GLU A 49 8.27 25.91 14.20
CA GLU A 49 9.66 25.99 13.81
C GLU A 49 9.76 26.32 12.31
N SER A 50 10.73 27.14 11.96
CA SER A 50 10.98 27.51 10.57
C SER A 50 11.30 26.28 9.74
N ALA A 51 10.91 26.28 8.46
CA ALA A 51 11.23 25.20 7.54
C ALA A 51 12.74 24.92 7.52
N PRO A 52 13.17 23.65 7.41
CA PRO A 52 14.59 23.31 7.32
C PRO A 52 15.27 24.02 6.14
N PRO A 53 16.57 24.37 6.27
CA PRO A 53 17.30 25.01 5.18
C PRO A 53 17.44 24.07 3.97
N LEU A 54 17.20 24.60 2.77
CA LEU A 54 17.37 23.86 1.52
C LEU A 54 18.86 23.71 1.18
N GLN A 55 19.31 22.47 0.94
CA GLN A 55 20.68 22.15 0.56
C GLN A 55 20.72 21.21 -0.67
N PRO A 56 20.16 21.62 -1.83
CA PRO A 56 20.17 20.79 -3.03
C PRO A 56 21.57 20.79 -3.68
N THR A 57 21.86 19.75 -4.46
CA THR A 57 23.09 19.68 -5.26
C THR A 57 23.07 20.61 -6.48
N GLY A 58 21.88 21.05 -6.91
CA GLY A 58 21.69 21.97 -8.02
C GLY A 58 20.23 22.40 -8.15
N TRP A 59 20.01 23.43 -8.96
CA TRP A 59 18.69 24.00 -9.23
C TRP A 59 18.32 23.83 -10.69
N LEU A 60 17.03 23.66 -10.95
CA LEU A 60 16.45 23.61 -12.29
C LEU A 60 15.34 24.65 -12.37
N ASN A 61 15.12 25.21 -13.57
CA ASN A 61 14.11 26.23 -13.89
C ASN A 61 14.25 27.58 -13.16
N THR A 62 15.21 27.72 -12.24
CA THR A 62 15.45 28.92 -11.45
C THR A 62 16.93 29.02 -11.07
N GLU A 63 17.36 30.22 -10.70
CA GLU A 63 18.56 30.40 -9.88
C GLU A 63 18.31 29.87 -8.45
N PRO A 64 19.36 29.64 -7.63
CA PRO A 64 19.18 29.15 -6.27
C PRO A 64 18.23 30.02 -5.42
N LEU A 65 17.23 29.40 -4.80
CA LEU A 65 16.29 30.09 -3.91
C LEU A 65 16.74 29.99 -2.44
N THR A 66 16.59 31.08 -1.70
CA THR A 66 16.79 31.17 -0.25
C THR A 66 15.46 31.21 0.48
N ALA A 67 15.48 30.98 1.81
CA ALA A 67 14.29 31.11 2.63
C ALA A 67 13.71 32.55 2.61
N ALA A 68 14.57 33.57 2.49
CA ALA A 68 14.16 34.97 2.42
C ALA A 68 13.40 35.26 1.11
N ASP A 69 13.80 34.65 -0.01
CA ASP A 69 13.13 34.81 -1.31
C ASP A 69 11.70 34.24 -1.29
N LEU A 70 11.41 33.33 -0.36
CA LEU A 70 10.16 32.61 -0.24
C LEU A 70 9.22 33.21 0.83
N GLU A 71 9.67 34.20 1.60
CA GLU A 71 8.89 34.79 2.70
C GLU A 71 7.57 35.40 2.20
N GLY A 72 6.49 35.20 2.96
CA GLY A 72 5.15 35.69 2.61
C GLY A 72 4.40 34.83 1.57
N ASN A 73 5.04 33.81 1.01
CA ASN A 73 4.42 32.86 0.10
C ASN A 73 4.07 31.54 0.81
N VAL A 74 3.00 30.90 0.36
CA VAL A 74 2.74 29.49 0.71
C VAL A 74 3.63 28.63 -0.19
N VAL A 75 4.57 27.91 0.42
CA VAL A 75 5.54 27.06 -0.27
C VAL A 75 5.16 25.59 -0.10
N LEU A 76 5.15 24.83 -1.20
CA LEU A 76 4.98 23.37 -1.21
C LEU A 76 6.31 22.71 -1.58
N TYR A 77 6.81 21.82 -0.72
CA TYR A 77 7.89 20.90 -1.06
C TYR A 77 7.29 19.57 -1.53
N ASP A 78 7.38 19.31 -2.83
CA ASP A 78 6.99 18.03 -3.44
C ASP A 78 8.24 17.20 -3.78
N PHE A 79 8.37 16.05 -3.13
CA PHE A 79 9.52 15.15 -3.30
C PHE A 79 9.18 14.05 -4.29
N TRP A 80 9.91 14.01 -5.40
CA TRP A 80 9.72 13.02 -6.45
C TRP A 80 11.06 12.55 -7.02
N THR A 81 11.01 11.51 -7.84
CA THR A 81 12.16 11.03 -8.60
C THR A 81 11.74 10.71 -10.03
N PHE A 82 12.67 10.86 -10.96
CA PHE A 82 12.44 10.54 -12.36
C PHE A 82 12.07 9.06 -12.52
N GLY A 83 10.99 8.77 -13.25
CA GLY A 83 10.50 7.41 -13.49
C GLY A 83 9.59 6.83 -12.40
N CYS A 84 9.33 7.55 -11.31
CA CYS A 84 8.36 7.14 -10.30
C CYS A 84 6.93 7.15 -10.87
N SER A 85 6.31 5.97 -11.05
CA SER A 85 4.94 5.90 -11.56
C SER A 85 3.93 6.54 -10.61
N ASN A 86 4.10 6.37 -9.30
CA ASN A 86 3.20 6.98 -8.31
C ASN A 86 3.25 8.51 -8.37
N CYS A 87 4.44 9.08 -8.52
CA CYS A 87 4.67 10.52 -8.58
C CYS A 87 4.13 11.12 -9.89
N GLN A 88 4.18 10.37 -11.00
CA GLN A 88 3.55 10.82 -12.24
C GLN A 88 2.04 10.98 -12.11
N HIS A 89 1.38 10.19 -11.24
CA HIS A 89 -0.06 10.31 -11.00
C HIS A 89 -0.44 11.46 -10.04
N THR A 90 0.53 12.14 -9.43
CA THR A 90 0.29 13.34 -8.61
C THR A 90 0.57 14.64 -9.37
N LEU A 91 1.26 14.55 -10.52
CA LEU A 91 1.45 15.67 -11.44
C LEU A 91 0.23 15.79 -12.37
N PRO A 92 -0.26 17.01 -12.66
CA PRO A 92 -1.44 17.25 -13.50
C PRO A 92 -1.23 16.93 -14.99
#